data_AF-A0A1C4EGH0-F1
#
_entry.id   AF-A0A1C4EGH0-F1
#
_cell.length_a   1.000
_cell.length_b   1.000
_cell.length_c   1.000
_cell.angle_alpha   90.00
_cell.angle_beta   90.00
_cell.angle_gamma   90.00
#
_symmetry.space_group_name_H-M   'P 1'
#
loop_
_entity.id
_entity.type
_entity.pdbx_description
1 polymer ?
#
loop_
_entity_poly.entity_id
_entity_poly.type
_entity_poly.pdbx_seq_one_letter_code
_entity_poly.pdbx_strand_id
1 'polypeptide(L)' 'MIRITTFILAIIVMGYSIYSWNDDSKQSMLILQLLLGFMLAGMGIQNVKKDEKENKNMGLLLLLTSLICIIVSVIKYLK' A
#
# COMPACT_ATOMS: atom_id res chain seq x y z
N MET A 1 5.54 -13.41 -13.23
CA MET A 1 4.14 -13.05 -13.53
C MET A 1 3.32 -12.69 -12.29
N ILE A 2 3.29 -13.51 -11.23
CA ILE A 2 2.44 -13.28 -10.03
C ILE A 2 2.72 -11.96 -9.28
N ARG A 3 3.98 -11.48 -9.24
CA ARG A 3 4.40 -10.29 -8.48
C ARG A 3 3.82 -8.95 -8.97
N ILE A 4 3.70 -8.75 -10.28
CA ILE A 4 3.18 -7.49 -10.86
C ILE A 4 1.66 -7.43 -10.73
N THR A 5 0.98 -8.54 -10.95
CA THR A 5 -0.48 -8.64 -10.78
C THR A 5 -0.91 -8.33 -9.35
N THR A 6 -0.12 -8.74 -8.35
CA THR A 6 -0.39 -8.39 -6.94
C THR A 6 -0.27 -6.90 -6.66
N PHE A 7 0.67 -6.20 -7.30
CA PHE A 7 0.78 -4.74 -7.19
C PHE A 7 -0.40 -4.00 -7.80
N ILE A 8 -0.83 -4.41 -8.99
CA ILE A 8 -2.00 -3.82 -9.66
C ILE A 8 -3.25 -4.03 -8.80
N LEU A 9 -3.43 -5.24 -8.25
CA LEU A 9 -4.55 -5.54 -7.36
C LEU A 9 -4.53 -4.66 -6.10
N ALA A 10 -3.36 -4.50 -5.47
CA ALA A 10 -3.21 -3.68 -4.27
C ALA A 10 -3.57 -2.21 -4.54
N ILE A 11 -3.19 -1.66 -5.69
CA ILE A 11 -3.54 -0.27 -6.09
C ILE A 11 -5.06 -0.14 -6.32
N ILE A 12 -5.69 -1.10 -7.00
CA ILE A 12 -7.14 -1.10 -7.25
C ILE A 12 -7.92 -1.17 -5.94
N VAL A 13 -7.53 -2.08 -5.04
CA VAL A 13 -8.17 -2.23 -3.72
C VAL A 13 -7.96 -0.97 -2.88
N MET A 14 -6.78 -0.34 -2.95
CA MET A 14 -6.51 0.93 -2.28
C MET A 14 -7.40 2.06 -2.82
N GLY A 15 -7.55 2.19 -4.14
CA GLY A 15 -8.44 3.16 -4.76
C GLY A 15 -9.91 2.94 -4.37
N TYR A 16 -10.36 1.68 -4.38
CA TYR A 16 -11.69 1.32 -3.92
C TYR A 16 -11.91 1.63 -2.43
N SER A 17 -10.92 1.34 -1.58
CA SER A 17 -10.95 1.67 -0.14
C SER A 17 -11.11 3.17 0.10
N ILE A 18 -10.47 4.01 -0.73
CA ILE A 18 -10.58 5.47 -0.62
C ILE A 18 -11.95 5.96 -1.12
N TYR A 19 -12.48 5.37 -2.20
CA TYR A 19 -13.71 5.81 -2.87
C TYR A 19 -15.00 5.30 -2.21
N SER A 20 -15.02 4.02 -1.82
CA SER A 20 -16.17 3.38 -1.14
C SER A 20 -16.24 3.73 0.36
N TRP A 21 -15.51 4.76 0.78
CA TRP A 21 -15.42 5.25 2.15
C TRP A 21 -16.73 5.91 2.58
N ASN A 22 -17.63 5.10 3.14
CA ASN A 22 -18.87 5.53 3.75
C ASN A 22 -18.75 5.51 5.29
N ASP A 23 -19.55 6.30 6.01
CA ASP A 23 -19.48 6.42 7.48
C ASP A 23 -19.61 5.07 8.20
N ASP A 24 -20.39 4.13 7.64
CA ASP A 24 -20.59 2.79 8.20
C ASP A 24 -19.37 1.85 8.10
N SER A 25 -18.49 2.04 7.10
CA SER A 25 -17.40 1.11 6.80
C SER A 25 -16.01 1.64 7.16
N LYS A 26 -15.95 2.78 7.85
CA LYS A 26 -14.71 3.47 8.27
C LYS A 26 -13.70 2.52 8.92
N GLN A 27 -14.08 1.78 9.96
CA GLN A 27 -13.11 0.97 10.69
C GLN A 27 -12.56 -0.20 9.84
N SER A 28 -13.41 -0.86 9.05
CA SER A 28 -13.01 -1.97 8.18
C SER A 28 -12.09 -1.52 7.05
N MET A 29 -12.33 -0.35 6.47
CA MET A 29 -11.46 0.23 5.45
C MET A 29 -10.11 0.66 6.00
N LEU A 30 -10.05 1.19 7.23
CA LEU A 30 -8.80 1.53 7.91
C LEU A 30 -7.91 0.30 8.08
N ILE A 31 -8.51 -0.79 8.56
CA ILE A 31 -7.82 -2.07 8.78
C ILE A 31 -7.29 -2.61 7.45
N LEU A 32 -8.09 -2.58 6.39
CA LEU A 32 -7.67 -3.01 5.05
C LEU A 32 -6.48 -2.19 4.52
N GLN A 33 -6.54 -0.88 4.70
CA GLN A 33 -5.55 0.07 4.19
C GLN A 33 -4.22 -0.01 4.96
N LEU A 34 -4.27 -0.21 6.28
CA LEU A 34 -3.10 -0.53 7.11
C LEU A 34 -2.47 -1.86 6.71
N LEU A 35 -3.28 -2.91 6.52
CA LEU A 35 -2.80 -4.23 6.13
C LEU A 35 -2.06 -4.18 4.78
N LEU A 36 -2.65 -3.49 3.80
CA LEU A 36 -2.03 -3.25 2.49
C LEU A 36 -0.73 -2.44 2.62
N GLY A 37 -0.72 -1.40 3.45
CA GLY A 37 0.48 -0.61 3.73
C GLY A 37 1.63 -1.46 4.26
N PHE A 38 1.37 -2.29 5.28
CA PHE A 38 2.41 -3.17 5.85
C PHE A 38 2.90 -4.23 4.86
N MET A 39 2.00 -4.81 4.05
CA MET A 39 2.38 -5.75 2.98
C MET A 39 3.31 -5.09 1.95
N LEU A 40 2.96 -3.89 1.50
CA LEU A 40 3.77 -3.11 0.53
C LEU A 40 5.12 -2.70 1.13
N ALA A 41 5.15 -2.27 2.40
CA ALA A 41 6.39 -1.96 3.11
C ALA A 41 7.31 -3.18 3.22
N GLY A 42 6.78 -4.34 3.62
CA GLY A 42 7.55 -5.57 3.74
C GLY A 42 8.15 -6.02 2.40
N MET A 43 7.35 -6.00 1.33
CA MET A 43 7.85 -6.29 -0.03
C MET A 43 8.85 -5.24 -0.52
N GLY A 44 8.64 -3.97 -0.19
CA GLY A 44 9.55 -2.88 -0.50
C GLY A 44 10.94 -3.10 0.11
N ILE A 45 11.00 -3.39 1.41
CA ILE A 45 12.27 -3.68 2.12
C ILE A 45 12.96 -4.91 1.54
N GLN A 46 12.20 -5.98 1.24
CA GLN A 46 12.76 -7.19 0.63
C GLN A 46 13.34 -6.93 -0.76
N ASN A 47 12.70 -6.07 -1.56
CA ASN A 47 13.18 -5.71 -2.89
C ASN A 47 14.37 -4.74 -2.86
N VAL A 48 14.43 -3.81 -1.89
CA VAL A 48 15.60 -2.93 -1.71
C VAL A 48 16.83 -3.70 -1.22
N LYS A 49 16.63 -4.76 -0.42
CA LYS A 49 17.71 -5.64 0.05
C LYS A 49 18.29 -6.56 -1.02
N LYS A 50 17.61 -6.78 -2.15
CA LYS A 50 18.19 -7.50 -3.29
C LYS A 50 19.08 -6.53 -4.05
N ASP A 51 20.38 -6.82 -4.13
CA ASP A 51 21.41 -5.98 -4.78
C ASP A 51 21.25 -5.80 -6.31
N GLU A 52 20.20 -6.35 -6.91
CA GLU A 52 19.84 -6.04 -8.28
C GLU A 52 19.30 -4.61 -8.41
N LYS A 53 20.02 -3.79 -9.18
CA LYS A 53 19.75 -2.36 -9.39
C LYS A 53 18.30 -2.07 -9.83
N GLU A 54 17.70 -2.97 -10.61
CA GLU A 54 16.30 -2.89 -11.06
C GLU A 54 15.29 -3.17 -9.92
N ASN A 55 15.56 -4.19 -9.10
CA ASN A 55 14.75 -4.53 -7.93
C ASN A 55 14.82 -3.46 -6.84
N LYS A 56 15.93 -2.73 -6.76
CA LYS A 56 16.12 -1.63 -5.81
C LYS A 56 15.18 -0.44 -6.09
N ASN A 57 15.05 -0.04 -7.36
CA ASN A 57 14.10 1.00 -7.77
C ASN A 57 12.65 0.57 -7.53
N MET A 58 12.32 -0.68 -7.86
CA MET A 58 11.01 -1.26 -7.60
C MET A 58 10.69 -1.22 -6.09
N GLY A 59 11.63 -1.62 -5.24
CA GLY A 59 11.48 -1.58 -3.78
C GLY A 59 11.27 -0.17 -3.23
N LEU A 60 11.99 0.83 -3.76
CA LEU A 60 11.83 2.23 -3.39
C LEU A 60 10.44 2.78 -3.76
N LEU A 61 9.93 2.43 -4.94
CA LEU A 61 8.58 2.78 -5.39
C LEU A 61 7.51 2.24 -4.43
N LEU A 62 7.69 1.00 -3.95
CA LEU A 62 6.77 0.35 -3.02
C LEU A 62 6.79 0.97 -1.63
N LEU A 63 7.96 1.37 -1.15
CA LEU A 63 8.09 2.10 0.12
C LEU A 63 7.42 3.46 0.06
N LEU A 64 7.58 4.20 -1.04
CA LEU A 64 6.87 5.45 -1.28
C LEU A 64 5.35 5.23 -1.31
N THR A 65 4.89 4.17 -2.00
CA THR A 65 3.47 3.80 -2.08
C THR A 65 2.89 3.42 -0.71
N SER A 66 3.68 2.73 0.12
CA SER A 66 3.29 2.45 1.51
C SER A 66 3.17 3.73 2.34
N LEU A 67 4.11 4.66 2.21
CA LEU A 67 4.11 5.94 2.92
C LEU A 67 2.88 6.77 2.60
N ILE A 68 2.53 6.90 1.31
CA ILE A 68 1.29 7.60 0.91
C ILE A 68 0.05 6.92 1.49
N CYS A 69 0.03 5.58 1.53
CA CYS A 69 -1.10 4.82 2.10
C CYS A 69 -1.30 5.14 3.59
N ILE A 70 -0.21 5.23 4.36
CA ILE A 70 -0.24 5.58 5.78
C ILE A 70 -0.67 7.05 5.96
N ILE A 71 -0.10 7.98 5.19
CA ILE A 71 -0.43 9.41 5.28
C ILE A 71 -1.92 9.67 4.97
N VAL A 72 -2.45 9.07 3.90
CA VAL A 72 -3.87 9.19 3.54
C VAL A 72 -4.77 8.62 4.63
N SER A 73 -4.37 7.49 5.24
CA SER A 73 -5.11 6.91 6.35
C SER A 73 -5.08 7.84 7.58
N VAL A 74 -3.91 8.38 7.94
CA VAL A 74 -3.77 9.32 9.06
C VAL A 74 -4.64 10.57 8.84
N ILE A 75 -4.52 11.26 7.71
CA ILE A 75 -5.27 12.51 7.45
C ILE A 75 -6.79 12.31 7.55
N LYS A 76 -7.28 11.14 7.14
CA LYS A 76 -8.71 10.88 6.95
C LYS A 76 -9.37 10.17 8.15
N TYR A 77 -8.60 9.55 9.05
CA TYR A 77 -9.10 8.93 10.29
C TYR A 77 -8.73 9.66 11.58
N LEU A 78 -7.67 10.48 11.60
CA LEU A 78 -7.36 11.36 12.75
C LEU A 78 -8.07 12.72 12.68
N LYS A 79 -8.85 12.99 11.62
CA LYS A 79 -9.74 14.14 11.50
C LYS A 79 -11.15 13.77 11.95
#